data_AF-A0AAD7UBZ8-F1
#
_entry.id   AF-A0AAD7UBZ8-F1
#
_cell.length_a   1.000
_cell.length_b   1.000
_cell.length_c   1.000
_cell.angle_alpha   90.00
_cell.angle_beta   90.00
_cell.angle_gamma   90.00
#
_symmetry.space_group_name_H-M   'P 1'
#
loop_
_entity.id
_entity.type
_entity.pdbx_description
1 polymer ?
#
loop_
_entity_poly.entity_id
_entity_poly.type
_entity_poly.pdbx_seq_one_letter_code
_entity_poly.pdbx_strand_id
1 'polypeptide(L)'
;MIGKAVRIDTPPPGDSNAKFRGRVGVVTYSIDDETFVVAVERRDSERDPKMGLSAENCFEFLPVEVDNLKEVDESPAVPEWIAPLRKRKKPEPPGLALEGRMCVRHSKASRVAVIVPFRDLHKEQERAAHLAAFVPHMTSLLGRVVDDYRIVIVEQEDDGRKFNRGKLLNIGYRVASDVGCDAFVFHDVDLLPGEDIAPWYAARPAVPIHLARVWDRYTRNADYVGGIASWNALDFECINGFPNNYWGWGGEDDEMMRRCKTVWGPNFAMDAPLDGTITDLENMDLDQKLDFLKSRPEWKCQVRWELRDEHADTWHSNGLRTPSNHPFAFSVLETTPLGDRAAKYAVRCDLNGDAYDDMAPLNPPSK
;
A
#
# COMPACT_ATOMS: atom_id res chain seq x y z
N MET A 1 14.98 7.29 -23.06
CA MET A 1 15.44 6.56 -21.88
C MET A 1 14.65 5.28 -21.63
N ILE A 2 13.31 5.28 -21.67
CA ILE A 2 12.53 4.04 -21.39
C ILE A 2 12.94 2.87 -22.30
N GLY A 3 13.20 1.72 -21.68
CA GLY A 3 13.68 0.50 -22.35
C GLY A 3 15.16 0.47 -22.64
N LYS A 4 15.88 1.56 -22.33
CA LYS A 4 17.32 1.62 -22.53
C LYS A 4 18.03 1.09 -21.30
N ALA A 5 19.12 0.40 -21.56
CA ALA A 5 20.10 0.12 -20.53
C ALA A 5 20.75 1.45 -20.13
N VAL A 6 20.75 1.70 -18.84
CA VAL A 6 21.32 2.92 -18.25
C VAL A 6 22.25 2.53 -17.13
N ARG A 7 23.37 3.24 -17.04
CA ARG A 7 24.27 3.19 -15.90
C ARG A 7 23.89 4.29 -14.92
N ILE A 8 23.84 3.94 -13.65
CA ILE A 8 23.52 4.87 -12.55
C ILE A 8 24.82 5.54 -12.12
N ASP A 9 25.06 6.79 -12.53
CA ASP A 9 26.33 7.47 -12.25
C ASP A 9 26.38 8.03 -10.83
N THR A 10 25.29 8.65 -10.35
CA THR A 10 25.23 9.20 -8.98
C THR A 10 23.81 9.08 -8.41
N PRO A 11 23.51 8.13 -7.50
CA PRO A 11 22.21 8.13 -6.83
C PRO A 11 22.06 9.42 -5.98
N PRO A 12 20.83 9.91 -5.75
CA PRO A 12 20.60 11.19 -5.08
C PRO A 12 21.28 11.28 -3.69
N PRO A 13 21.65 12.49 -3.22
CA PRO A 13 22.37 12.67 -1.96
C PRO A 13 21.52 12.23 -0.75
N GLY A 14 22.12 11.45 0.16
CA GLY A 14 21.48 11.00 1.42
C GLY A 14 21.02 9.54 1.42
N ASP A 15 21.24 8.79 0.35
CA ASP A 15 20.48 7.56 0.10
C ASP A 15 21.26 6.25 0.33
N SER A 16 20.57 5.28 0.93
CA SER A 16 20.85 3.83 0.93
C SER A 16 21.17 3.23 -0.45
N ASN A 17 20.84 3.96 -1.52
CA ASN A 17 21.06 3.60 -2.91
C ASN A 17 22.48 3.86 -3.44
N ALA A 18 23.39 4.43 -2.64
CA ALA A 18 24.82 4.57 -2.99
C ALA A 18 25.46 3.26 -3.50
N LYS A 19 25.00 2.11 -3.00
CA LYS A 19 25.42 0.77 -3.43
C LYS A 19 25.14 0.45 -4.91
N PHE A 20 24.26 1.22 -5.56
CA PHE A 20 23.90 1.05 -6.97
C PHE A 20 24.73 1.89 -7.95
N ARG A 21 25.64 2.74 -7.44
CA ARG A 21 26.54 3.54 -8.28
C ARG A 21 27.34 2.64 -9.24
N GLY A 22 27.37 3.05 -10.50
CA GLY A 22 28.04 2.37 -11.61
C GLY A 22 27.34 1.09 -12.09
N ARG A 23 26.22 0.68 -11.49
CA ARG A 23 25.47 -0.48 -11.97
C ARG A 23 24.66 -0.12 -13.19
N VAL A 24 24.41 -1.14 -13.99
CA VAL A 24 23.54 -1.04 -15.16
C VAL A 24 22.19 -1.64 -14.81
N GLY A 25 21.16 -0.91 -15.15
CA GLY A 25 19.77 -1.34 -15.07
C GLY A 25 19.04 -1.00 -16.35
N VAL A 26 17.76 -1.35 -16.40
CA VAL A 26 16.89 -0.96 -17.50
C VAL A 26 15.86 0.03 -16.99
N VAL A 27 15.71 1.13 -17.72
CA VAL A 27 14.64 2.09 -17.43
C VAL A 27 13.31 1.43 -17.73
N THR A 28 12.55 1.14 -16.68
CA THR A 28 11.25 0.46 -16.78
C THR A 28 10.12 1.46 -16.98
N TYR A 29 10.26 2.63 -16.38
CA TYR A 29 9.22 3.64 -16.31
C TYR A 29 9.80 5.05 -16.21
N SER A 30 8.99 6.04 -16.60
CA SER A 30 9.25 7.46 -16.42
C SER A 30 8.22 7.99 -15.43
N ILE A 31 8.66 8.46 -14.27
CA ILE A 31 7.80 9.13 -13.29
C ILE A 31 7.34 10.46 -13.89
N ASP A 32 8.30 11.18 -14.49
CA ASP A 32 8.18 12.38 -15.31
C ASP A 32 9.38 12.47 -16.30
N ASP A 33 9.53 13.59 -17.00
CA ASP A 33 10.60 13.79 -17.99
C ASP A 33 12.01 13.85 -17.37
N GLU A 34 12.12 14.07 -16.06
CA GLU A 34 13.36 14.24 -15.30
C GLU A 34 13.65 13.08 -14.35
N THR A 35 12.67 12.25 -13.99
CA THR A 35 12.84 11.12 -13.05
C THR A 35 12.33 9.81 -13.64
N PHE A 36 13.16 8.76 -13.56
CA PHE A 36 12.89 7.45 -14.14
C PHE A 36 12.99 6.34 -13.08
N VAL A 37 12.16 5.30 -13.20
CA VAL A 37 12.34 4.07 -12.40
C VAL A 37 13.23 3.10 -13.17
N VAL A 38 14.37 2.76 -12.59
CA VAL A 38 15.36 1.84 -13.14
C VAL A 38 15.30 0.51 -12.39
N ALA A 39 15.08 -0.58 -13.11
CA ALA A 39 15.24 -1.92 -12.57
C ALA A 39 16.71 -2.32 -12.64
N VAL A 40 17.31 -2.66 -11.51
CA VAL A 40 18.70 -3.10 -11.38
C VAL A 40 18.71 -4.50 -10.82
N GLU A 41 19.34 -5.44 -11.53
CA GLU A 41 19.47 -6.81 -11.03
C GLU A 41 20.34 -6.82 -9.77
N ARG A 42 19.85 -7.42 -8.67
CA ARG A 42 20.58 -7.60 -7.40
C ARG A 42 21.79 -8.52 -7.58
N ARG A 43 22.90 -8.24 -6.89
CA ARG A 43 24.03 -9.18 -6.78
C ARG A 43 23.61 -10.37 -5.92
N ASP A 44 24.27 -11.51 -6.08
CA ASP A 44 23.99 -12.70 -5.26
C ASP A 44 24.14 -12.43 -3.75
N SER A 45 25.09 -11.59 -3.35
CA SER A 45 25.26 -11.15 -1.96
C SER A 45 24.13 -10.28 -1.42
N GLU A 46 23.29 -9.72 -2.30
CA GLU A 46 22.14 -8.87 -1.98
C GLU A 46 20.82 -9.64 -2.04
N ARG A 47 20.86 -10.92 -2.47
CA ARG A 47 19.72 -11.82 -2.55
C ARG A 47 19.63 -12.62 -1.26
N ASP A 48 18.45 -12.63 -0.64
CA ASP A 48 18.21 -13.48 0.53
C ASP A 48 18.02 -14.94 0.07
N PRO A 49 18.89 -15.90 0.48
CA PRO A 49 18.78 -17.30 0.09
C PRO A 49 17.44 -17.95 0.51
N LYS A 50 16.73 -17.35 1.48
CA LYS A 50 15.47 -17.87 2.03
C LYS A 50 14.22 -17.38 1.30
N MET A 51 14.32 -16.33 0.48
CA MET A 51 13.16 -15.76 -0.25
C MET A 51 12.75 -16.55 -1.50
N GLY A 52 13.52 -17.58 -1.89
CA GLY A 52 13.33 -18.29 -3.15
C GLY A 52 13.72 -17.43 -4.36
N LEU A 53 14.18 -18.07 -5.43
CA LEU A 53 14.51 -17.40 -6.69
C LEU A 53 13.21 -17.16 -7.48
N SER A 54 12.52 -16.04 -7.19
CA SER A 54 11.48 -15.50 -8.07
C SER A 54 12.05 -14.35 -8.91
N ALA A 55 11.48 -14.12 -10.09
CA ALA A 55 11.92 -13.06 -10.99
C ALA A 55 11.76 -11.64 -10.39
N GLU A 56 10.90 -11.47 -9.37
CA GLU A 56 10.70 -10.22 -8.64
C GLU A 56 11.80 -9.97 -7.60
N ASN A 57 12.20 -11.03 -6.89
CA ASN A 57 13.25 -10.96 -5.87
C ASN A 57 14.66 -10.77 -6.45
N CYS A 58 14.83 -10.98 -7.76
CA CYS A 58 16.11 -10.79 -8.45
C CYS A 58 16.43 -9.31 -8.73
N PHE A 59 15.48 -8.38 -8.61
CA PHE A 59 15.64 -6.99 -9.02
C PHE A 59 15.35 -5.99 -7.90
N GLU A 60 15.90 -4.79 -8.03
CA GLU A 60 15.58 -3.61 -7.25
C GLU A 60 15.06 -2.53 -8.19
N PHE A 61 13.99 -1.83 -7.81
CA PHE A 61 13.38 -0.75 -8.61
C PHE A 61 13.65 0.58 -7.95
N LEU A 62 14.39 1.44 -8.65
CA LEU A 62 14.95 2.66 -8.06
C LEU A 62 14.47 3.88 -8.84
N PRO A 63 13.85 4.88 -8.20
CA PRO A 63 13.70 6.19 -8.81
C PRO A 63 15.07 6.85 -8.94
N VAL A 64 15.43 7.27 -10.15
CA VAL A 64 16.70 7.92 -10.48
C VAL A 64 16.45 9.09 -11.42
N GLU A 65 16.97 10.26 -11.08
CA GLU A 65 16.93 11.44 -11.94
C GLU A 65 17.70 11.22 -13.25
N VAL A 66 17.25 11.84 -14.34
CA VAL A 66 17.82 11.69 -15.68
C VAL A 66 19.29 12.13 -15.74
N ASP A 67 19.65 13.16 -14.99
CA ASP A 67 21.03 13.66 -14.89
C ASP A 67 21.97 12.67 -14.19
N ASN A 68 21.40 11.70 -13.48
CA ASN A 68 22.10 10.62 -12.79
C ASN A 68 22.12 9.32 -13.60
N LEU A 69 21.56 9.33 -14.81
CA LEU A 69 21.49 8.19 -15.72
C LEU A 69 22.29 8.44 -16.99
N LYS A 70 23.12 7.46 -17.35
CA LYS A 70 23.84 7.44 -18.61
C LYS A 70 23.40 6.26 -19.44
N GLU A 71 22.83 6.50 -20.62
CA GLU A 71 22.54 5.42 -21.58
C GLU A 71 23.84 4.67 -21.92
N VAL A 72 23.77 3.34 -21.88
CA VAL A 72 24.89 2.46 -22.20
C VAL A 72 24.45 1.42 -23.23
N ASP A 73 25.42 0.95 -24.01
CA ASP A 73 25.22 -0.14 -24.99
C ASP A 73 25.42 -1.50 -24.31
N GLU A 74 24.60 -1.75 -23.29
CA GLU A 74 24.55 -3.03 -22.57
C GLU A 74 23.14 -3.61 -22.71
N SER A 75 22.99 -4.93 -22.50
CA SER A 75 21.70 -5.60 -22.50
C SER A 75 21.50 -6.33 -21.18
N PRO A 76 21.09 -5.63 -20.12
CA PRO A 76 20.84 -6.25 -18.82
C PRO A 76 19.70 -7.25 -18.93
N ALA A 77 19.66 -8.22 -18.02
CA ALA A 77 18.48 -9.04 -17.86
C ALA A 77 17.27 -8.14 -17.53
N VAL A 78 16.19 -8.28 -18.30
CA VAL A 78 14.92 -7.60 -18.04
C VAL A 78 13.90 -8.67 -17.71
N PRO A 79 13.29 -8.67 -16.52
CA PRO A 79 12.27 -9.65 -16.19
C PRO A 79 11.10 -9.57 -17.18
N GLU A 80 10.65 -10.74 -17.66
CA GLU A 80 9.54 -10.85 -18.61
C GLU A 80 8.21 -10.32 -18.05
N TRP A 81 8.05 -10.28 -16.72
CA TRP A 81 6.86 -9.75 -16.05
C TRP A 81 6.86 -8.22 -15.90
N ILE A 82 7.98 -7.54 -16.18
CA ILE A 82 7.99 -6.07 -16.24
C ILE A 82 7.04 -5.65 -17.36
N ALA A 83 5.93 -5.04 -16.97
CA ALA A 83 4.91 -4.56 -17.87
C ALA A 83 5.55 -3.74 -19.00
N PRO A 84 5.04 -3.83 -20.24
CA PRO A 84 5.67 -3.18 -21.40
C PRO A 84 5.91 -1.71 -21.13
N LEU A 85 7.20 -1.34 -21.15
CA LEU A 85 7.79 0.00 -21.18
C LEU A 85 6.77 1.10 -21.46
N ARG A 86 6.23 1.71 -20.40
CA ARG A 86 5.24 2.79 -20.54
C ARG A 86 5.95 4.12 -20.40
N LYS A 87 5.95 4.91 -21.48
CA LYS A 87 6.05 6.37 -21.34
C LYS A 87 4.82 6.82 -20.57
N ARG A 88 5.00 7.23 -19.33
CA ARG A 88 4.06 8.19 -18.74
C ARG A 88 4.20 9.41 -19.62
N LYS A 89 3.20 9.69 -20.47
CA LYS A 89 3.09 11.04 -20.99
C LYS A 89 2.94 11.91 -19.75
N LYS A 90 3.66 13.04 -19.67
CA LYS A 90 3.23 14.17 -18.85
C LYS A 90 1.71 14.20 -18.97
N PRO A 91 0.93 14.11 -17.88
CA PRO A 91 -0.51 14.09 -17.99
C PRO A 91 -0.87 15.20 -18.95
N GLU A 92 -1.56 14.88 -20.05
CA GLU A 92 -2.09 15.94 -20.91
C GLU A 92 -2.73 16.93 -19.95
N PRO A 93 -2.44 18.25 -20.06
CA PRO A 93 -3.06 19.22 -19.18
C PRO A 93 -4.53 18.86 -19.16
N PRO A 94 -5.05 18.43 -18.01
CA PRO A 94 -6.26 17.63 -17.99
C PRO A 94 -7.31 18.46 -18.69
N GLY A 95 -7.93 17.87 -19.70
CA GLY A 95 -9.05 18.51 -20.36
C GLY A 95 -10.00 18.93 -19.25
N LEU A 96 -10.24 20.24 -19.12
CA LEU A 96 -11.13 20.79 -18.11
C LEU A 96 -12.45 20.02 -18.16
N ALA A 97 -12.65 19.10 -17.22
CA ALA A 97 -13.99 18.69 -16.86
C ALA A 97 -14.54 19.74 -15.89
N LEU A 98 -15.85 19.97 -15.98
CA LEU A 98 -16.61 21.03 -15.31
C LEU A 98 -16.03 21.37 -13.94
N GLU A 99 -15.82 22.67 -13.71
CA GLU A 99 -15.31 23.27 -12.46
C GLU A 99 -13.78 23.25 -12.25
N GLY A 100 -12.99 23.02 -13.29
CA GLY A 100 -11.55 23.35 -13.25
C GLY A 100 -10.68 22.38 -12.46
N ARG A 101 -11.12 21.13 -12.28
CA ARG A 101 -10.30 20.05 -11.69
C ARG A 101 -9.69 19.16 -12.76
N MET A 102 -8.52 18.62 -12.42
CA MET A 102 -7.77 17.68 -13.22
C MET A 102 -8.52 16.33 -13.31
N CYS A 103 -9.12 15.97 -14.45
CA CYS A 103 -9.73 14.65 -14.62
C CYS A 103 -8.65 13.64 -15.07
N VAL A 104 -8.22 12.76 -14.16
CA VAL A 104 -7.28 11.68 -14.49
C VAL A 104 -8.07 10.51 -15.10
N ARG A 105 -7.70 10.06 -16.30
CA ARG A 105 -8.35 8.90 -16.93
C ARG A 105 -7.79 7.61 -16.34
N HIS A 106 -8.61 6.92 -15.56
CA HIS A 106 -8.34 5.56 -15.09
C HIS A 106 -8.72 4.52 -16.15
N SER A 107 -7.93 3.44 -16.26
CA SER A 107 -8.31 2.28 -17.08
C SER A 107 -9.21 1.33 -16.30
N LYS A 108 -9.96 0.46 -16.97
CA LYS A 108 -10.68 -0.64 -16.30
C LYS A 108 -9.67 -1.67 -15.76
N ALA A 109 -9.85 -2.14 -14.53
CA ALA A 109 -9.05 -3.20 -13.95
C ALA A 109 -9.38 -4.56 -14.58
N SER A 110 -8.36 -5.40 -14.73
CA SER A 110 -8.54 -6.77 -15.21
C SER A 110 -8.99 -7.68 -14.06
N ARG A 111 -8.42 -7.47 -12.87
CA ARG A 111 -8.77 -8.20 -11.65
C ARG A 111 -8.53 -7.32 -10.42
N VAL A 112 -9.57 -7.10 -9.63
CA VAL A 112 -9.53 -6.24 -8.43
C VAL A 112 -9.38 -7.07 -7.16
N ALA A 113 -8.49 -6.66 -6.27
CA ALA A 113 -8.44 -7.16 -4.90
C ALA A 113 -8.99 -6.13 -3.93
N VAL A 114 -10.00 -6.47 -3.14
CA VAL A 114 -10.41 -5.73 -1.95
C VAL A 114 -9.76 -6.38 -0.74
N ILE A 115 -8.80 -5.71 -0.14
CA ILE A 115 -7.98 -6.20 0.96
C ILE A 115 -8.43 -5.55 2.26
N VAL A 116 -8.82 -6.38 3.22
CA VAL A 116 -9.44 -5.94 4.46
C VAL A 116 -8.60 -6.44 5.65
N PRO A 117 -7.95 -5.55 6.41
CA PRO A 117 -7.26 -5.93 7.62
C PRO A 117 -8.32 -6.19 8.71
N PHE A 118 -8.21 -7.31 9.41
CA PHE A 118 -9.27 -7.77 10.29
C PHE A 118 -8.73 -8.33 11.61
N ARG A 119 -9.43 -8.04 12.71
CA ARG A 119 -9.35 -8.79 13.97
C ARG A 119 -10.54 -8.43 14.84
N ASP A 120 -11.17 -9.42 15.46
CA ASP A 120 -12.30 -9.23 16.37
C ASP A 120 -11.90 -9.52 17.83
N LEU A 121 -11.01 -8.69 18.37
CA LEU A 121 -10.51 -8.85 19.74
C LEU A 121 -11.36 -8.08 20.77
N HIS A 122 -11.87 -6.92 20.39
CA HIS A 122 -12.53 -5.99 21.29
C HIS A 122 -14.03 -5.99 21.03
N LYS A 123 -14.81 -6.48 22.01
CA LYS A 123 -16.27 -6.62 21.87
C LYS A 123 -16.95 -5.30 21.54
N GLU A 124 -16.44 -4.18 22.03
CA GLU A 124 -16.99 -2.84 21.77
C GLU A 124 -16.84 -2.37 20.31
N GLN A 125 -16.01 -3.05 19.50
CA GLN A 125 -15.81 -2.71 18.09
C GLN A 125 -16.67 -3.57 17.13
N GLU A 126 -17.28 -4.65 17.63
CA GLU A 126 -18.19 -5.55 16.91
C GLU A 126 -17.70 -5.96 15.50
N ARG A 127 -16.39 -6.23 15.33
CA ARG A 127 -15.79 -6.41 14.01
C ARG A 127 -16.32 -7.65 13.30
N ALA A 128 -16.65 -8.72 14.02
CA ALA A 128 -17.32 -9.88 13.41
C ALA A 128 -18.69 -9.52 12.82
N ALA A 129 -19.47 -8.66 13.47
CA ALA A 129 -20.74 -8.18 12.93
C ALA A 129 -20.53 -7.29 11.69
N HIS A 130 -19.51 -6.44 11.71
CA HIS A 130 -19.13 -5.64 10.54
C HIS A 130 -18.72 -6.53 9.36
N LEU A 131 -17.91 -7.57 9.59
CA LEU A 131 -17.52 -8.51 8.55
C LEU A 131 -18.72 -9.26 7.95
N ALA A 132 -19.66 -9.67 8.80
CA ALA A 132 -20.89 -10.33 8.37
C ALA A 132 -21.78 -9.44 7.48
N ALA A 133 -21.77 -8.12 7.69
CA ALA A 133 -22.41 -7.15 6.80
C ALA A 133 -21.58 -6.84 5.55
N PHE A 134 -20.26 -6.73 5.71
CA PHE A 134 -19.31 -6.31 4.67
C PHE A 134 -19.25 -7.27 3.48
N VAL A 135 -19.04 -8.57 3.74
CA VAL A 135 -18.85 -9.56 2.67
C VAL A 135 -20.03 -9.63 1.70
N PRO A 136 -21.30 -9.78 2.13
CA PRO A 136 -22.43 -9.81 1.21
C PRO A 136 -22.63 -8.47 0.49
N HIS A 137 -22.42 -7.34 1.20
CA HIS A 137 -22.53 -6.00 0.61
C HIS A 137 -21.53 -5.81 -0.53
N MET A 138 -20.24 -6.07 -0.27
CA MET A 138 -19.18 -5.92 -1.26
C MET A 138 -19.29 -6.94 -2.40
N THR A 139 -19.74 -8.17 -2.12
CA THR A 139 -20.01 -9.17 -3.16
C THR A 139 -21.07 -8.68 -4.15
N SER A 140 -22.16 -8.10 -3.64
CA SER A 140 -23.23 -7.50 -4.46
C SER A 140 -22.73 -6.28 -5.24
N LEU A 141 -22.00 -5.36 -4.59
CA LEU A 141 -21.47 -4.15 -5.19
C LEU A 141 -20.49 -4.48 -6.34
N LEU A 142 -19.46 -5.27 -6.04
CA LEU A 142 -18.40 -5.62 -7.00
C LEU A 142 -18.95 -6.48 -8.15
N GLY A 143 -19.91 -7.37 -7.86
CA GLY A 143 -20.54 -8.22 -8.87
C GLY A 143 -21.26 -7.46 -10.00
N ARG A 144 -21.54 -6.16 -9.81
CA ARG A 144 -22.16 -5.30 -10.83
C ARG A 144 -21.17 -4.54 -11.69
N VAL A 145 -19.96 -4.29 -11.19
CA VAL A 145 -19.00 -3.35 -11.80
C VAL A 145 -17.64 -3.98 -12.12
N VAL A 146 -17.31 -5.13 -11.52
CA VAL A 146 -16.03 -5.83 -11.72
C VAL A 146 -16.27 -7.27 -12.16
N ASP A 147 -15.76 -7.61 -13.35
CA ASP A 147 -15.93 -8.95 -13.93
C ASP A 147 -15.19 -10.02 -13.11
N ASP A 148 -14.01 -9.69 -12.58
CA ASP A 148 -13.17 -10.57 -11.77
C ASP A 148 -12.61 -9.81 -10.56
N TYR A 149 -12.96 -10.27 -9.36
CA TYR A 149 -12.52 -9.65 -8.11
C TYR A 149 -12.27 -10.70 -7.04
N ARG A 150 -11.49 -10.30 -6.03
CA ARG A 150 -11.22 -11.08 -4.81
C ARG A 150 -11.42 -10.20 -3.59
N ILE A 151 -12.21 -10.67 -2.63
CA ILE A 151 -12.29 -10.08 -1.29
C ILE A 151 -11.36 -10.89 -0.39
N VAL A 152 -10.29 -10.25 0.06
CA VAL A 152 -9.19 -10.84 0.84
C VAL A 152 -9.26 -10.28 2.25
N ILE A 153 -9.84 -11.04 3.17
CA ILE A 153 -9.86 -10.68 4.59
C ILE A 153 -8.58 -11.21 5.23
N VAL A 154 -7.77 -10.35 5.82
CA VAL A 154 -6.49 -10.71 6.46
C VAL A 154 -6.68 -10.59 7.97
N GLU A 155 -6.89 -11.72 8.62
CA GLU A 155 -7.18 -11.81 10.05
C GLU A 155 -5.89 -11.99 10.86
N GLN A 156 -5.56 -11.02 11.70
CA GLN A 156 -4.42 -11.15 12.60
C GLN A 156 -4.75 -12.11 13.74
N GLU A 157 -3.88 -13.09 13.97
CA GLU A 157 -3.94 -13.99 15.13
C GLU A 157 -3.99 -13.21 16.46
N ASP A 158 -4.71 -13.75 17.43
CA ASP A 158 -4.67 -13.26 18.81
C ASP A 158 -3.41 -13.78 19.52
N ASP A 159 -2.31 -13.07 19.31
CA ASP A 159 -0.99 -13.35 19.86
C ASP A 159 -0.62 -12.41 21.02
N GLY A 160 -1.60 -11.69 21.58
CA GLY A 160 -1.40 -10.71 22.63
C GLY A 160 -0.79 -9.37 22.18
N ARG A 161 -0.50 -9.18 20.88
CA ARG A 161 0.00 -7.92 20.32
C ARG A 161 -1.12 -7.03 19.83
N LYS A 162 -0.83 -5.74 19.72
CA LYS A 162 -1.72 -4.74 19.13
C LYS A 162 -2.01 -5.07 17.67
N PHE A 163 -3.08 -4.49 17.16
CA PHE A 163 -3.47 -4.67 15.77
C PHE A 163 -2.49 -3.94 14.85
N ASN A 164 -2.03 -4.58 13.78
CA ASN A 164 -1.07 -4.01 12.84
C ASN A 164 -1.72 -3.88 11.45
N ARG A 165 -2.46 -2.78 11.27
CA ARG A 165 -3.21 -2.51 10.04
C ARG A 165 -2.31 -2.50 8.81
N GLY A 166 -1.23 -1.72 8.84
CA GLY A 166 -0.30 -1.59 7.72
C GLY A 166 0.30 -2.93 7.29
N LYS A 167 0.78 -3.74 8.25
CA LYS A 167 1.35 -5.05 7.95
C LYS A 167 0.32 -6.02 7.35
N LEU A 168 -0.92 -6.03 7.85
CA LEU A 168 -1.99 -6.87 7.30
C LEU A 168 -2.35 -6.47 5.86
N LEU A 169 -2.36 -5.17 5.54
CA LEU A 169 -2.59 -4.70 4.18
C LEU A 169 -1.47 -5.14 3.23
N ASN A 170 -0.20 -5.09 3.67
CA ASN A 170 0.93 -5.64 2.91
C ASN A 170 0.83 -7.16 2.69
N ILE A 171 0.38 -7.92 3.71
CA ILE A 171 0.16 -9.37 3.59
C ILE A 171 -0.93 -9.65 2.55
N GLY A 172 -2.07 -8.97 2.65
CA GLY A 172 -3.17 -9.11 1.70
C GLY A 172 -2.78 -8.71 0.28
N TYR A 173 -1.94 -7.69 0.13
CA TYR A 173 -1.34 -7.32 -1.14
C TYR A 173 -0.55 -8.48 -1.75
N ARG A 174 0.37 -9.10 -1.00
CA ARG A 174 1.14 -10.26 -1.50
C ARG A 174 0.23 -11.41 -1.95
N VAL A 175 -0.74 -11.78 -1.11
CA VAL A 175 -1.72 -12.84 -1.42
C VAL A 175 -2.51 -12.52 -2.70
N ALA A 176 -2.87 -11.26 -2.92
CA ALA A 176 -3.60 -10.82 -4.10
C ALA A 176 -2.73 -10.70 -5.35
N SER A 177 -1.48 -10.24 -5.22
CA SER A 177 -0.53 -10.11 -6.32
C SER A 177 -0.14 -11.47 -6.89
N ASP A 178 0.05 -12.48 -6.04
CA ASP A 178 0.40 -13.87 -6.44
C ASP A 178 -0.65 -14.50 -7.38
N VAL A 179 -1.90 -14.03 -7.30
CA VAL A 179 -3.00 -14.47 -8.17
C VAL A 179 -3.31 -13.47 -9.29
N GLY A 180 -2.43 -12.51 -9.56
CA GLY A 180 -2.48 -11.62 -10.72
C GLY A 180 -3.52 -10.51 -10.66
N CYS A 181 -3.88 -10.02 -9.47
CA CYS A 181 -4.67 -8.79 -9.33
C CYS A 181 -3.86 -7.57 -9.83
N ASP A 182 -4.51 -6.62 -10.51
CA ASP A 182 -3.86 -5.43 -11.09
C ASP A 182 -4.37 -4.10 -10.51
N ALA A 183 -5.37 -4.16 -9.62
CA ALA A 183 -5.87 -3.06 -8.80
C ALA A 183 -6.14 -3.56 -7.37
N PHE A 184 -5.71 -2.78 -6.38
CA PHE A 184 -5.74 -3.14 -4.97
C PHE A 184 -6.47 -2.06 -4.20
N VAL A 185 -7.60 -2.40 -3.59
CA VAL A 185 -8.40 -1.52 -2.74
C VAL A 185 -8.18 -1.94 -1.29
N PHE A 186 -7.48 -1.11 -0.54
CA PHE A 186 -7.29 -1.29 0.90
C PHE A 186 -8.47 -0.69 1.64
N HIS A 187 -9.11 -1.49 2.48
CA HIS A 187 -10.47 -1.20 2.91
C HIS A 187 -10.71 -1.56 4.37
N ASP A 188 -11.23 -0.62 5.15
CA ASP A 188 -11.68 -0.89 6.52
C ASP A 188 -13.03 -1.64 6.51
N VAL A 189 -13.18 -2.67 7.36
CA VAL A 189 -14.35 -3.59 7.33
C VAL A 189 -15.67 -2.95 7.76
N ASP A 190 -15.62 -1.84 8.49
CA ASP A 190 -16.77 -1.03 8.92
C ASP A 190 -17.23 -0.01 7.86
N LEU A 191 -16.49 0.03 6.74
CA LEU A 191 -16.69 0.76 5.50
C LEU A 191 -17.77 0.15 4.57
N LEU A 192 -19.00 0.64 4.46
CA LEU A 192 -19.94 0.15 3.41
C LEU A 192 -20.15 1.20 2.30
N PRO A 193 -19.52 1.04 1.11
CA PRO A 193 -19.68 1.98 0.00
C PRO A 193 -21.06 1.90 -0.66
N GLY A 194 -21.61 3.04 -1.08
CA GLY A 194 -22.83 3.12 -1.89
C GLY A 194 -22.62 2.72 -3.35
N GLU A 195 -23.74 2.52 -4.06
CA GLU A 195 -23.71 2.19 -5.49
C GLU A 195 -23.15 3.34 -6.35
N ASP A 196 -23.23 4.57 -5.86
CA ASP A 196 -22.73 5.80 -6.50
C ASP A 196 -21.19 5.82 -6.65
N ILE A 197 -20.45 5.16 -5.76
CA ILE A 197 -18.99 5.06 -5.85
C ILE A 197 -18.51 3.71 -6.40
N ALA A 198 -19.40 2.78 -6.72
CA ALA A 198 -19.06 1.46 -7.27
C ALA A 198 -18.14 1.52 -8.52
N PRO A 199 -18.33 2.45 -9.49
CA PRO A 199 -17.44 2.54 -10.66
C PRO A 199 -15.96 2.76 -10.32
N TRP A 200 -15.66 3.40 -9.18
CA TRP A 200 -14.29 3.62 -8.73
C TRP A 200 -13.58 2.33 -8.30
N TYR A 201 -14.33 1.32 -7.83
CA TYR A 201 -13.78 0.01 -7.50
C TYR A 201 -13.38 -0.80 -8.74
N ALA A 202 -13.96 -0.51 -9.90
CA ALA A 202 -13.63 -1.15 -11.17
C ALA A 202 -12.41 -0.52 -11.86
N ALA A 203 -11.88 0.58 -11.31
CA ALA A 203 -10.76 1.29 -11.88
C ALA A 203 -9.43 0.60 -11.53
N ARG A 204 -8.56 0.47 -12.53
CA ARG A 204 -7.12 0.36 -12.32
C ARG A 204 -6.55 1.77 -12.21
N PRO A 205 -6.06 2.18 -11.03
CA PRO A 205 -5.64 3.55 -10.79
C PRO A 205 -4.48 3.98 -11.72
N ALA A 206 -4.53 5.20 -12.26
CA ALA A 206 -3.41 5.82 -12.99
C ALA A 206 -2.57 6.73 -12.09
N VAL A 207 -3.21 7.21 -11.02
CA VAL A 207 -2.66 7.74 -9.78
C VAL A 207 -3.46 7.09 -8.65
N PRO A 208 -2.94 7.01 -7.41
CA PRO A 208 -3.70 6.48 -6.27
C PRO A 208 -5.07 7.15 -6.11
N ILE A 209 -6.07 6.44 -5.60
CA ILE A 209 -7.44 6.95 -5.43
C ILE A 209 -7.83 6.86 -3.95
N HIS A 210 -8.27 7.95 -3.34
CA HIS A 210 -8.82 7.96 -1.98
C HIS A 210 -10.35 7.89 -2.06
N LEU A 211 -10.90 6.68 -2.04
CA LEU A 211 -12.35 6.47 -2.14
C LEU A 211 -13.09 6.99 -0.90
N ALA A 212 -12.48 6.88 0.28
CA ALA A 212 -13.03 7.40 1.53
C ALA A 212 -12.97 8.93 1.65
N ARG A 213 -12.60 9.66 0.59
CA ARG A 213 -12.70 11.13 0.58
C ARG A 213 -14.14 11.63 0.74
N VAL A 214 -15.13 10.84 0.33
CA VAL A 214 -16.57 11.15 0.46
C VAL A 214 -17.16 10.67 1.78
N TRP A 215 -16.34 10.17 2.71
CA TRP A 215 -16.77 9.75 4.04
C TRP A 215 -16.57 10.87 5.07
N ASP A 216 -17.67 11.32 5.65
CA ASP A 216 -17.77 12.53 6.48
C ASP A 216 -16.80 12.61 7.67
N ARG A 217 -16.41 11.49 8.29
CA ARG A 217 -15.67 11.50 9.58
C ARG A 217 -14.32 12.21 9.50
N TYR A 218 -13.57 12.02 8.41
CA TYR A 218 -12.19 12.52 8.28
C TYR A 218 -11.93 13.40 7.04
N THR A 219 -12.98 13.80 6.31
CA THR A 219 -12.86 14.58 5.06
C THR A 219 -12.06 15.88 5.18
N ARG A 220 -12.05 16.52 6.36
CA ARG A 220 -11.40 17.82 6.61
C ARG A 220 -9.87 17.77 6.53
N ASN A 221 -9.26 16.59 6.74
CA ASN A 221 -7.82 16.44 6.59
C ASN A 221 -7.50 16.08 5.14
N ALA A 222 -6.91 17.03 4.41
CA ALA A 222 -6.51 16.82 3.01
C ALA A 222 -5.48 15.69 2.87
N ASP A 223 -4.65 15.47 3.88
CA ASP A 223 -3.58 14.45 3.87
C ASP A 223 -4.04 13.08 4.38
N TYR A 224 -5.27 12.97 4.88
CA TYR A 224 -5.82 11.69 5.34
C TYR A 224 -6.10 10.75 4.16
N VAL A 225 -5.67 9.50 4.31
CA VAL A 225 -5.82 8.40 3.34
C VAL A 225 -6.22 7.07 3.99
N GLY A 226 -6.74 7.12 5.22
CA GLY A 226 -7.33 5.97 5.91
C GLY A 226 -8.73 5.62 5.38
N GLY A 227 -9.36 4.60 5.95
CA GLY A 227 -10.66 4.12 5.48
C GLY A 227 -10.52 3.27 4.21
N ILE A 228 -10.66 3.90 3.03
CA ILE A 228 -10.70 3.21 1.74
C ILE A 228 -9.86 3.95 0.72
N ALA A 229 -8.82 3.29 0.22
CA ALA A 229 -8.00 3.84 -0.85
C ALA A 229 -7.45 2.74 -1.76
N SER A 230 -7.17 3.08 -3.02
CA SER A 230 -6.77 2.12 -4.05
C SER A 230 -5.50 2.51 -4.79
N TRP A 231 -4.71 1.49 -5.11
CA TRP A 231 -3.47 1.60 -5.87
C TRP A 231 -3.44 0.57 -7.00
N ASN A 232 -2.66 0.85 -8.04
CA ASN A 232 -2.14 -0.20 -8.90
C ASN A 232 -0.89 -0.82 -8.25
N ALA A 233 -0.46 -2.00 -8.70
CA ALA A 233 0.73 -2.68 -8.15
C ALA A 233 1.98 -1.79 -8.17
N LEU A 234 2.25 -1.14 -9.30
CA LEU A 234 3.47 -0.36 -9.52
C LEU A 234 3.59 0.78 -8.50
N ASP A 235 2.54 1.58 -8.34
CA ASP A 235 2.55 2.71 -7.42
C ASP A 235 2.69 2.26 -5.96
N PHE A 236 2.04 1.15 -5.61
CA PHE A 236 2.13 0.57 -4.26
C PHE A 236 3.53 0.02 -3.96
N GLU A 237 4.15 -0.67 -4.94
CA GLU A 237 5.53 -1.14 -4.84
C GLU A 237 6.53 0.02 -4.79
N CYS A 238 6.33 1.07 -5.58
CA CYS A 238 7.21 2.26 -5.59
C CYS A 238 7.33 2.87 -4.20
N ILE A 239 6.22 3.01 -3.47
CA ILE A 239 6.20 3.54 -2.11
C ILE A 239 6.56 2.50 -1.04
N ASN A 240 7.00 1.30 -1.44
CA ASN A 240 7.31 0.18 -0.56
C ASN A 240 6.12 -0.32 0.30
N GLY A 241 4.89 -0.12 -0.16
CA GLY A 241 3.68 -0.43 0.60
C GLY A 241 3.58 0.31 1.94
N PHE A 242 2.76 -0.23 2.85
CA PHE A 242 2.58 0.31 4.19
C PHE A 242 3.81 0.06 5.09
N PRO A 243 4.02 0.86 6.15
CA PRO A 243 5.00 0.52 7.19
C PRO A 243 4.54 -0.71 7.99
N ASN A 244 5.48 -1.57 8.40
CA ASN A 244 5.20 -2.83 9.11
C ASN A 244 5.29 -2.71 10.64
N ASN A 245 5.73 -1.56 11.17
CA ASN A 245 6.08 -1.39 12.59
C ASN A 245 5.14 -0.46 13.37
N TYR A 246 4.06 0.00 12.75
CA TYR A 246 2.98 0.71 13.44
C TYR A 246 2.04 -0.31 14.13
N TRP A 247 2.39 -0.64 15.37
CA TRP A 247 1.57 -1.50 16.23
C TRP A 247 0.55 -0.69 17.04
N GLY A 248 -0.73 -0.90 16.76
CA GLY A 248 -1.85 -0.17 17.36
C GLY A 248 -2.37 0.96 16.46
N TRP A 249 -3.42 1.63 16.94
CA TRP A 249 -4.14 2.65 16.18
C TRP A 249 -3.30 3.91 15.93
N GLY A 250 -3.18 4.29 14.66
CA GLY A 250 -2.81 5.61 14.18
C GLY A 250 -1.37 5.76 13.69
N GLY A 251 -1.22 6.39 12.52
CA GLY A 251 0.04 6.90 11.98
C GLY A 251 0.54 6.14 10.74
N GLU A 252 0.02 4.95 10.44
CA GLU A 252 0.46 4.15 9.30
C GLU A 252 -0.05 4.71 7.96
N ASP A 253 -1.24 5.31 7.97
CA ASP A 253 -1.85 6.02 6.84
C ASP A 253 -1.18 7.38 6.59
N ASP A 254 -0.88 8.12 7.67
CA ASP A 254 -0.07 9.34 7.59
C ASP A 254 1.33 9.04 7.01
N GLU A 255 1.94 7.93 7.40
CA GLU A 255 3.23 7.49 6.87
C GLU A 255 3.13 7.08 5.40
N MET A 256 2.06 6.38 5.00
CA MET A 256 1.81 6.12 3.57
C MET A 256 1.72 7.41 2.75
N MET A 257 1.00 8.42 3.24
CA MET A 257 0.95 9.74 2.59
C MET A 257 2.34 10.40 2.50
N ARG A 258 3.16 10.31 3.56
CA ARG A 258 4.54 10.82 3.53
C ARG A 258 5.38 10.12 2.47
N ARG A 259 5.34 8.79 2.37
CA ARG A 259 6.05 8.03 1.33
C ARG A 259 5.65 8.47 -0.07
N CYS A 260 4.35 8.65 -0.32
CA CYS A 260 3.85 9.18 -1.58
C CYS A 260 4.45 10.55 -1.92
N LYS A 261 4.45 11.48 -0.96
CA LYS A 261 5.05 12.81 -1.13
C LYS A 261 6.57 12.77 -1.29
N THR A 262 7.26 11.85 -0.62
CA THR A 262 8.71 11.65 -0.77
C THR A 262 9.07 11.10 -2.15
N VAL A 263 8.33 10.11 -2.64
CA VAL A 263 8.62 9.45 -3.93
C VAL A 263 8.26 10.33 -5.11
N TRP A 264 7.13 11.03 -5.06
CA TRP A 264 6.60 11.77 -6.21
C TRP A 264 6.73 13.29 -6.07
N GLY A 265 7.08 13.81 -4.89
CA GLY A 265 7.35 15.22 -4.66
C GLY A 265 6.23 16.14 -5.18
N PRO A 266 6.56 17.18 -5.98
CA PRO A 266 5.56 18.09 -6.54
C PRO A 266 4.62 17.43 -7.56
N ASN A 267 4.96 16.24 -8.06
CA ASN A 267 4.16 15.48 -9.01
C ASN A 267 3.21 14.49 -8.32
N PHE A 268 3.21 14.45 -6.98
CA PHE A 268 2.25 13.64 -6.25
C PHE A 268 0.82 14.13 -6.51
N ALA A 269 -0.03 13.20 -6.97
CA ALA A 269 -1.45 13.41 -7.12
C ALA A 269 -2.18 12.17 -6.60
N MET A 270 -3.37 12.41 -6.04
CA MET A 270 -4.30 11.38 -5.64
C MET A 270 -5.69 11.80 -6.12
N ASP A 271 -6.37 10.90 -6.81
CA ASP A 271 -7.74 11.14 -7.25
C ASP A 271 -8.74 10.75 -6.15
N ALA A 272 -9.98 11.21 -6.27
CA ALA A 272 -11.06 10.88 -5.35
C ALA A 272 -12.43 11.12 -6.00
N PRO A 273 -13.46 10.36 -5.61
CA PRO A 273 -14.84 10.73 -5.91
C PRO A 273 -15.16 12.13 -5.37
N LEU A 274 -15.89 12.92 -6.16
CA LEU A 274 -16.35 14.26 -5.75
C LEU A 274 -17.58 14.18 -4.85
N ASP A 275 -18.42 13.19 -5.11
CA ASP A 275 -19.63 12.84 -4.40
C ASP A 275 -19.72 11.32 -4.26
N GLY A 276 -20.60 10.88 -3.37
CA GLY A 276 -20.76 9.48 -3.06
C GLY A 276 -21.23 9.24 -1.64
N THR A 277 -21.61 8.01 -1.35
CA THR A 277 -22.08 7.60 -0.02
C THR A 277 -21.21 6.49 0.55
N ILE A 278 -20.86 6.61 1.82
CA ILE A 278 -20.20 5.57 2.60
C ILE A 278 -20.95 5.48 3.92
N THR A 279 -21.51 4.31 4.21
CA THR A 279 -22.13 4.01 5.50
C THR A 279 -21.06 3.50 6.45
N ASP A 280 -20.92 4.17 7.59
CA ASP A 280 -19.96 3.83 8.64
C ASP A 280 -20.65 3.01 9.73
N LEU A 281 -20.26 1.76 9.89
CA LEU A 281 -20.90 0.82 10.81
C LEU A 281 -20.57 1.08 12.28
N GLU A 282 -19.56 1.90 12.59
CA GLU A 282 -19.20 2.18 13.99
C GLU A 282 -20.20 3.15 14.66
N ASN A 283 -21.07 3.81 13.89
CA ASN A 283 -22.09 4.74 14.40
C ASN A 283 -21.55 5.83 15.35
N MET A 284 -20.29 6.25 15.16
CA MET A 284 -19.65 7.33 15.91
C MET A 284 -19.33 8.51 14.99
N ASP A 285 -19.59 9.72 15.45
CA ASP A 285 -18.98 10.90 14.85
C ASP A 285 -17.48 11.01 15.20
N LEU A 286 -16.79 12.01 14.64
CA LEU A 286 -15.37 12.19 14.86
C LEU A 286 -15.03 12.45 16.34
N ASP A 287 -15.79 13.27 17.04
CA ASP A 287 -15.50 13.66 18.42
C ASP A 287 -15.70 12.46 19.37
N GLN A 288 -16.79 11.72 19.18
CA GLN A 288 -17.07 10.46 19.87
C GLN A 288 -15.97 9.43 19.64
N LYS A 289 -15.51 9.27 18.38
CA LYS A 289 -14.42 8.35 18.03
C LYS A 289 -13.12 8.76 18.72
N LEU A 290 -12.78 10.04 18.71
CA LEU A 290 -11.56 10.55 19.34
C LEU A 290 -11.60 10.36 20.86
N ASP A 291 -12.73 10.60 21.51
CA ASP A 291 -12.88 10.38 22.95
C ASP A 291 -12.85 8.90 23.33
N PHE A 292 -13.48 8.03 22.53
CA PHE A 292 -13.36 6.58 22.66
C PHE A 292 -11.89 6.14 22.64
N LEU A 293 -11.11 6.64 21.68
CA LEU A 293 -9.68 6.32 21.56
C LEU A 293 -8.84 6.95 22.68
N LYS A 294 -9.17 8.17 23.15
CA LYS A 294 -8.48 8.78 24.31
C LYS A 294 -8.65 7.94 25.58
N SER A 295 -9.80 7.30 25.76
CA SER A 295 -10.06 6.42 26.91
C SER A 295 -9.31 5.08 26.86
N ARG A 296 -8.68 4.74 25.74
CA ARG A 296 -7.98 3.45 25.48
C ARG A 296 -6.56 3.67 24.92
N PRO A 297 -5.65 4.31 25.68
CA PRO A 297 -4.29 4.59 25.22
C PRO A 297 -3.48 3.33 24.88
N GLU A 298 -3.84 2.18 25.45
CA GLU A 298 -3.22 0.88 25.20
C GLU A 298 -3.53 0.32 23.80
N TRP A 299 -4.57 0.82 23.10
CA TRP A 299 -4.86 0.42 21.73
C TRP A 299 -4.07 1.24 20.70
N LYS A 300 -3.46 2.35 21.11
CA LYS A 300 -2.77 3.28 20.22
C LYS A 300 -1.34 2.83 19.91
N CYS A 301 -0.85 3.25 18.76
CA CYS A 301 0.58 3.28 18.50
C CYS A 301 1.22 4.38 19.35
N GLN A 302 1.85 3.97 20.45
CA GLN A 302 2.41 4.89 21.45
C GLN A 302 3.70 5.58 21.00
N VAL A 303 4.36 5.02 19.99
CA VAL A 303 5.63 5.50 19.43
C VAL A 303 5.47 6.07 18.01
N ARG A 304 4.25 6.43 17.62
CA ARG A 304 3.94 6.84 16.24
C ARG A 304 4.74 8.06 15.76
N TRP A 305 5.17 8.92 16.68
CA TRP A 305 5.94 10.13 16.35
C TRP A 305 7.42 9.81 16.17
N GLU A 306 7.96 8.96 17.02
CA GLU A 306 9.30 8.42 16.92
C GLU A 306 9.45 7.58 15.64
N LEU A 307 8.45 6.74 15.35
CA LEU A 307 8.38 5.99 14.10
C LEU A 307 8.33 6.93 12.89
N ARG A 308 7.48 7.97 12.92
CA ARG A 308 7.43 8.97 11.84
C ARG A 308 8.81 9.57 11.57
N ASP A 309 9.51 9.96 12.63
CA ASP A 309 10.82 10.60 12.50
C ASP A 309 11.86 9.61 11.97
N GLU A 310 11.80 8.34 12.38
CA GLU A 310 12.66 7.26 11.86
C GLU A 310 12.36 6.92 10.39
N HIS A 311 11.09 6.89 9.99
CA HIS A 311 10.68 6.55 8.61
C HIS A 311 11.11 7.61 7.59
N ALA A 312 11.45 8.83 8.02
CA ALA A 312 12.04 9.84 7.14
C ALA A 312 13.26 9.29 6.35
N ASP A 313 14.04 8.42 6.99
CA ASP A 313 15.25 7.81 6.40
C ASP A 313 15.11 6.31 6.12
N THR A 314 14.16 5.62 6.76
CA THR A 314 14.14 4.13 6.79
C THR A 314 13.00 3.50 6.00
N TRP A 315 12.05 4.27 5.46
CA TRP A 315 10.83 3.74 4.82
C TRP A 315 11.11 2.75 3.68
N HIS A 316 12.22 2.95 2.93
CA HIS A 316 12.68 2.05 1.86
C HIS A 316 12.98 0.62 2.33
N SER A 317 13.22 0.45 3.63
CA SER A 317 13.62 -0.80 4.29
C SER A 317 12.58 -1.33 5.26
N ASN A 318 11.42 -0.68 5.39
CA ASN A 318 10.32 -1.12 6.25
C ASN A 318 8.99 -1.07 5.48
N GLY A 319 8.61 -2.21 4.91
CA GLY A 319 7.40 -2.34 4.09
C GLY A 319 7.38 -3.65 3.31
N LEU A 320 7.07 -3.62 2.01
CA LEU A 320 7.14 -4.82 1.16
C LEU A 320 8.58 -5.34 1.00
N ARG A 321 9.54 -4.41 0.94
CA ARG A 321 10.98 -4.62 0.94
C ARG A 321 11.52 -4.35 2.35
N THR A 322 12.32 -5.29 2.82
CA THR A 322 12.94 -5.28 4.14
C THR A 322 14.34 -5.88 4.08
N PRO A 323 15.27 -5.50 4.97
CA PRO A 323 16.58 -6.10 5.01
C PRO A 323 16.49 -7.53 5.57
N SER A 324 17.48 -8.38 5.24
CA SER A 324 17.46 -9.82 5.57
C SER A 324 17.51 -10.12 7.07
N ASN A 325 18.06 -9.20 7.87
CA ASN A 325 18.05 -9.28 9.32
C ASN A 325 16.74 -8.81 9.96
N HIS A 326 15.86 -8.15 9.20
CA HIS A 326 14.54 -7.67 9.65
C HIS A 326 13.44 -8.02 8.63
N PRO A 327 13.23 -9.31 8.31
CA PRO A 327 12.39 -9.69 7.19
C PRO A 327 10.92 -9.30 7.42
N PHE A 328 10.22 -8.91 6.34
CA PHE A 328 8.76 -8.88 6.30
C PHE A 328 8.23 -10.32 6.39
N ALA A 329 8.15 -10.79 7.64
CA ALA A 329 7.80 -12.15 8.01
C ALA A 329 6.35 -12.24 8.49
N PHE A 330 5.67 -13.26 8.01
CA PHE A 330 4.34 -13.67 8.44
C PHE A 330 4.13 -15.15 8.08
N SER A 331 3.15 -15.77 8.71
CA SER A 331 2.70 -17.13 8.39
C SER A 331 1.21 -17.15 8.17
N VAL A 332 0.74 -17.77 7.09
CA VAL A 332 -0.69 -18.09 6.91
C VAL A 332 -0.97 -19.36 7.71
N LEU A 333 -1.86 -19.26 8.69
CA LEU A 333 -2.22 -20.35 9.61
C LEU A 333 -3.41 -21.14 9.07
N GLU A 334 -4.42 -20.43 8.57
CA GLU A 334 -5.66 -21.00 8.07
C GLU A 334 -6.21 -20.14 6.93
N THR A 335 -6.92 -20.77 5.99
CA THR A 335 -7.71 -20.07 4.98
C THR A 335 -9.15 -20.59 4.99
N THR A 336 -10.09 -19.69 5.28
CA THR A 336 -11.53 -19.99 5.36
C THR A 336 -12.27 -19.32 4.20
N PRO A 337 -12.92 -20.07 3.30
CA PRO A 337 -13.78 -19.48 2.28
C PRO A 337 -14.96 -18.72 2.90
N LEU A 338 -15.25 -17.53 2.40
CA LEU A 338 -16.42 -16.71 2.78
C LEU A 338 -17.41 -16.53 1.62
N GLY A 339 -17.19 -17.24 0.51
CA GLY A 339 -17.97 -17.22 -0.72
C GLY A 339 -17.09 -17.54 -1.93
N ASP A 340 -17.67 -17.52 -3.13
CA ASP A 340 -16.95 -17.91 -4.36
C ASP A 340 -15.76 -17.00 -4.69
N ARG A 341 -15.81 -15.74 -4.25
CA ARG A 341 -14.81 -14.70 -4.53
C ARG A 341 -14.27 -14.05 -3.25
N ALA A 342 -14.54 -14.62 -2.09
CA ALA A 342 -14.16 -14.08 -0.79
C ALA A 342 -13.49 -15.15 0.07
N ALA A 343 -12.37 -14.82 0.71
CA ALA A 343 -11.68 -15.70 1.64
C ALA A 343 -11.07 -14.92 2.80
N LYS A 344 -11.04 -15.55 3.97
CA LYS A 344 -10.34 -15.08 5.16
C LYS A 344 -9.06 -15.86 5.37
N TYR A 345 -7.95 -15.15 5.52
CA TYR A 345 -6.63 -15.68 5.78
C TYR A 345 -6.26 -15.33 7.21
N ALA A 346 -6.26 -16.32 8.10
CA ALA A 346 -5.74 -16.14 9.45
C ALA A 346 -4.21 -16.14 9.38
N VAL A 347 -3.58 -15.09 9.89
CA VAL A 347 -2.15 -14.87 9.77
C VAL A 347 -1.50 -14.54 11.10
N ARG A 348 -0.33 -15.13 11.33
CA ARG A 348 0.58 -14.66 12.38
C ARG A 348 1.48 -13.58 11.80
N CYS A 349 1.43 -12.39 12.39
CA CYS A 349 2.32 -11.29 12.04
C CYS A 349 3.61 -11.39 12.85
N ASP A 350 4.66 -12.03 12.33
CA ASP A 350 5.92 -12.17 13.05
C ASP A 350 6.55 -10.78 13.33
N LEU A 351 7.38 -10.63 14.37
CA LEU A 351 8.06 -9.36 14.63
C LEU A 351 9.12 -9.10 13.54
N ASN A 352 9.38 -7.84 13.19
CA ASN A 352 10.40 -7.53 12.18
C ASN A 352 11.79 -7.34 12.80
N GLY A 353 11.95 -7.41 14.12
CA GLY A 353 13.19 -7.11 14.84
C GLY A 353 13.44 -5.61 14.98
N ASP A 354 12.40 -4.79 14.89
CA ASP A 354 12.49 -3.34 15.01
C ASP A 354 12.74 -2.92 16.48
N ALA A 355 13.38 -1.77 16.70
CA ALA A 355 13.69 -1.27 18.06
C ALA A 355 12.45 -1.04 18.94
N TYR A 356 11.26 -0.97 18.34
CA TYR A 356 9.98 -0.77 19.03
C TYR A 356 9.13 -2.03 19.11
N ASP A 357 9.65 -3.20 18.76
CA ASP A 357 8.89 -4.45 18.86
C ASP A 357 8.45 -4.76 20.30
N ASP A 358 9.19 -4.29 21.32
CA ASP A 358 8.79 -4.36 22.73
C ASP A 358 7.54 -3.52 23.07
N MET A 359 7.15 -2.60 22.17
CA MET A 359 5.93 -1.78 22.28
C MET A 359 4.73 -2.37 21.52
N ALA A 360 4.95 -3.49 20.81
CA ALA A 360 3.90 -4.23 20.09
C ALA A 360 2.87 -4.93 21.00
N PRO A 361 3.20 -5.47 22.19
CA PRO A 361 2.23 -6.07 23.10
C PRO A 361 1.10 -5.10 23.48
N LEU A 362 -0.12 -5.60 23.69
CA LEU A 362 -1.25 -4.78 24.18
C LEU A 362 -0.93 -4.12 25.54
N ASN A 363 -0.21 -4.86 26.40
CA ASN A 363 0.30 -4.39 27.69
C ASN A 363 1.82 -4.39 27.65
N PRO A 364 2.47 -3.34 27.11
CA PRO A 364 3.93 -3.26 27.07
C PRO A 364 4.51 -3.11 28.48
N PRO A 365 5.77 -3.53 28.72
CA PRO A 365 6.43 -3.34 30.01
C PRO A 365 6.48 -1.86 30.39
N SER A 366 6.31 -1.55 31.69
CA SER A 366 6.45 -0.19 32.21
C SER A 366 7.89 0.30 31.98
N LYS A 367 8.05 1.43 31.28
CA LYS A 367 9.34 2.11 31.11
C LYS A 367 9.94 2.56 32.43
#